data_AF-A0A378LUN9-F1
#
_entry.id   AF-A0A378LUN9-F1
#
_cell.length_a   1.000
_cell.length_b   1.000
_cell.length_c   1.000
_cell.angle_alpha   90.00
_cell.angle_beta   90.00
_cell.angle_gamma   90.00
#
_symmetry.space_group_name_H-M   'P 1'
#
loop_
_entity.id
_entity.type
_entity.pdbx_description
1 polymer ?
#
loop_
_entity_poly.entity_id
_entity_poly.type
_entity_poly.pdbx_seq_one_letter_code
_entity_poly.pdbx_strand_id
1 'polypeptide(L)'
;MKYQELKQWLDELRVLNKDHSKLKDLLKRFNKDLESPNPVNFHSKVQSVLGSIASLENVNYGTLRTAQDLRDNEFNGSKIYEFQGSLQEPMIVAQKREQNKLEKQQQEAEEQEKQNFANQIKTTTSELFEHLNDKLADEGFIFTEQGLASLHKNDERTPKQQKLINRHFAMHQLHERIKDKTTLDDGDIKAAERALKTCLNNKPEWSERPFLQKLVDVLSVGMTALYRAFNSKETELEEKLSNSLKPGQG
;
A
#
# COMPACT_ATOMS: atom_id res chain seq x y z
N MET A 1 45.02 9.96 3.63
CA MET A 1 44.30 9.21 2.58
C MET A 1 42.84 9.66 2.55
N LYS A 2 42.28 9.91 1.36
CA LYS A 2 40.87 10.31 1.16
C LYS A 2 39.96 9.09 0.92
N TYR A 3 38.65 9.28 1.04
CA TYR A 3 37.63 8.24 0.83
C TYR A 3 37.78 7.49 -0.50
N GLN A 4 37.99 8.21 -1.62
CA GLN A 4 38.12 7.57 -2.93
C GLN A 4 39.38 6.71 -3.04
N GLU A 5 40.48 7.15 -2.43
CA GLU A 5 41.75 6.39 -2.39
C GLU A 5 41.60 5.11 -1.55
N LEU A 6 40.88 5.19 -0.42
CA LEU A 6 40.56 4.01 0.38
C LEU A 6 39.72 3.03 -0.42
N LYS A 7 38.69 3.51 -1.12
CA LYS A 7 37.81 2.68 -1.94
C LYS A 7 38.58 1.97 -3.06
N GLN A 8 39.45 2.71 -3.75
CA GLN A 8 40.33 2.16 -4.77
C GLN A 8 41.27 1.09 -4.19
N TRP A 9 41.91 1.37 -3.04
CA TRP A 9 42.79 0.41 -2.38
C TRP A 9 42.07 -0.89 -2.01
N LEU A 10 40.83 -0.82 -1.53
CA LEU A 10 40.02 -2.00 -1.19
C LEU A 10 39.61 -2.80 -2.44
N ASP A 11 39.27 -2.12 -3.54
CA ASP A 11 38.91 -2.77 -4.80
C ASP A 11 40.12 -3.50 -5.41
N GLU A 12 41.31 -2.88 -5.40
CA GLU A 12 42.56 -3.48 -5.85
C GLU A 12 42.95 -4.67 -4.94
N LEU A 13 42.84 -4.52 -3.62
CA LEU A 13 43.12 -5.59 -2.66
C LEU A 13 42.17 -6.78 -2.89
N ARG A 14 40.88 -6.53 -3.17
CA ARG A 14 39.92 -7.59 -3.51
C ARG A 14 40.33 -8.35 -4.76
N VAL A 15 40.83 -7.66 -5.79
CA VAL A 15 41.25 -8.27 -7.05
C VAL A 15 42.50 -9.13 -6.86
N LEU A 16 43.44 -8.70 -6.02
CA LEU A 16 44.66 -9.47 -5.70
C LEU A 16 44.39 -10.73 -4.87
N ASN A 17 43.27 -10.76 -4.15
CA ASN A 17 42.94 -11.80 -3.17
C ASN A 17 41.59 -12.48 -3.43
N LYS A 18 41.26 -12.76 -4.69
CA LYS A 18 39.95 -13.33 -5.09
C LYS A 18 39.58 -14.62 -4.35
N ASP A 19 40.59 -15.43 -4.01
CA ASP A 19 40.42 -16.74 -3.37
C ASP A 19 40.52 -16.69 -1.84
N HIS A 20 40.80 -15.52 -1.26
CA HIS A 20 40.93 -15.36 0.19
C HIS A 20 39.55 -15.16 0.85
N SER A 21 38.89 -16.25 1.24
CA SER A 21 37.52 -16.25 1.78
C SER A 21 37.28 -15.27 2.93
N LYS A 22 38.12 -15.28 3.98
CA LYS A 22 37.98 -14.39 5.14
C LYS A 22 38.08 -12.90 4.77
N LEU A 23 39.05 -12.56 3.92
CA LEU A 23 39.23 -11.19 3.42
C LEU A 23 38.03 -10.77 2.57
N LYS A 24 37.53 -11.65 1.69
CA LYS A 24 36.35 -11.39 0.88
C LYS A 24 35.11 -11.06 1.72
N ASP A 25 34.86 -11.81 2.79
CA ASP A 25 33.74 -11.54 3.70
C ASP A 25 33.91 -10.21 4.44
N LEU A 26 35.13 -9.90 4.87
CA LEU A 26 35.45 -8.67 5.56
C LEU A 26 35.27 -7.44 4.64
N LEU A 27 35.82 -7.51 3.42
CA LEU A 27 35.65 -6.48 2.40
C LEU A 27 34.19 -6.31 1.98
N LYS A 28 33.42 -7.41 1.89
CA LYS A 28 31.98 -7.34 1.60
C LYS A 28 31.21 -6.59 2.68
N ARG A 29 31.49 -6.84 3.95
CA ARG A 29 30.86 -6.11 5.07
C ARG A 29 31.27 -4.65 5.06
N PHE A 30 32.56 -4.37 4.87
CA PHE A 30 33.05 -3.00 4.89
C PHE A 30 32.59 -2.16 3.69
N ASN A 31 32.44 -2.76 2.51
CA ASN A 31 31.85 -2.07 1.35
C ASN A 31 30.43 -1.56 1.62
N LYS A 32 29.62 -2.28 2.42
CA LYS A 32 28.31 -1.80 2.85
C LYS A 32 28.42 -0.54 3.72
N ASP A 33 29.46 -0.45 4.53
CA ASP A 33 29.71 0.73 5.37
C ASP A 33 30.23 1.93 4.56
N LEU A 34 30.96 1.66 3.47
CA LEU A 34 31.41 2.69 2.53
C LEU A 34 30.25 3.32 1.74
N GLU A 35 29.16 2.60 1.54
CA GLU A 35 27.97 3.12 0.84
C GLU A 35 27.22 4.19 1.63
N SER A 36 27.30 4.16 2.96
CA SER A 36 26.67 5.13 3.85
C SER A 36 27.57 5.42 5.06
N PRO A 37 28.66 6.18 4.84
CA PRO A 37 29.65 6.41 5.90
C PRO A 37 29.09 7.38 6.96
N ASN A 38 29.23 7.02 8.24
CA ASN A 38 28.87 7.89 9.35
C ASN A 38 30.09 8.72 9.79
N PRO A 39 30.11 10.05 9.59
CA PRO A 39 31.30 10.87 9.79
C PRO A 39 31.85 10.82 11.22
N VAL A 40 31.01 10.54 12.22
CA VAL A 40 31.38 10.51 13.63
C VAL A 40 32.27 9.29 13.94
N ASN A 41 31.98 8.12 13.37
CA ASN A 41 32.65 6.87 13.71
C ASN A 41 33.33 6.17 12.53
N PHE A 42 33.21 6.71 11.31
CA PHE A 42 33.73 6.02 10.12
C PHE A 42 35.24 5.88 10.18
N HIS A 43 35.96 6.88 10.69
CA HIS A 43 37.42 6.80 10.86
C HIS A 43 37.84 5.64 11.78
N SER A 44 37.24 5.52 12.97
CA SER A 44 37.56 4.42 13.90
C SER A 44 37.16 3.06 13.33
N LYS A 45 36.07 3.02 12.56
CA LYS A 45 35.64 1.82 11.84
C LYS A 45 36.66 1.39 10.78
N VAL A 46 37.20 2.35 10.01
CA VAL A 46 38.28 2.08 9.04
C VAL A 46 39.52 1.56 9.75
N GLN A 47 39.94 2.18 10.85
CA GLN A 47 41.09 1.69 11.64
C GLN A 47 40.90 0.25 12.12
N SER A 48 39.71 -0.08 12.62
CA SER A 48 39.37 -1.44 13.09
C SER A 48 39.42 -2.46 11.95
N VAL A 49 38.87 -2.10 10.78
CA VAL A 49 38.91 -2.93 9.58
C VAL A 49 40.33 -3.14 9.08
N LEU A 50 41.14 -2.08 9.00
CA LEU A 50 42.55 -2.19 8.60
C LEU A 50 43.34 -3.06 9.59
N GLY A 51 43.09 -2.93 10.90
CA GLY A 51 43.69 -3.81 11.90
C GLY A 51 43.29 -5.28 11.72
N SER A 52 42.03 -5.53 11.36
CA SER A 52 41.55 -6.88 11.07
C SER A 52 42.21 -7.46 9.81
N ILE A 53 42.34 -6.67 8.74
CA ILE A 53 43.04 -7.08 7.50
C ILE A 53 44.52 -7.33 7.77
N ALA A 54 45.18 -6.49 8.58
CA ALA A 54 46.59 -6.65 8.95
C ALA A 54 46.85 -7.95 9.73
N SER A 55 45.85 -8.46 10.46
CA SER A 55 45.95 -9.71 11.21
C SER A 55 45.69 -10.97 10.37
N LEU A 56 45.23 -10.83 9.12
CA LEU A 56 45.01 -11.97 8.23
C LEU A 56 46.33 -12.48 7.67
N GLU A 57 46.52 -13.80 7.74
CA GLU A 57 47.66 -14.47 7.11
C GLU A 57 47.48 -14.56 5.59
N ASN A 58 48.58 -14.54 4.84
CA ASN A 58 48.62 -14.75 3.39
C ASN A 58 47.81 -13.76 2.55
N VAL A 59 47.63 -12.52 3.04
CA VAL A 59 47.08 -11.42 2.22
C VAL A 59 48.14 -10.97 1.21
N ASN A 60 47.82 -11.05 -0.08
CA ASN A 60 48.63 -10.54 -1.16
C ASN A 60 48.38 -9.04 -1.37
N TYR A 61 49.36 -8.20 -1.03
CA TYR A 61 49.28 -6.77 -1.26
C TYR A 61 49.83 -6.34 -2.63
N GLY A 62 50.58 -7.19 -3.33
CA GLY A 62 51.23 -6.79 -4.59
C GLY A 62 52.10 -5.54 -4.40
N THR A 63 51.75 -4.46 -5.12
CA THR A 63 52.37 -3.12 -4.99
C THR A 63 51.63 -2.18 -4.05
N LEU A 64 50.54 -2.63 -3.44
CA LEU A 64 49.76 -1.83 -2.49
C LEU A 64 50.50 -1.65 -1.17
N ARG A 65 50.24 -0.52 -0.52
CA ARG A 65 50.56 -0.35 0.90
C ARG A 65 49.83 -1.39 1.74
N THR A 66 50.47 -1.89 2.78
CA THR A 66 49.86 -2.90 3.67
C THR A 66 48.75 -2.27 4.52
N ALA A 67 47.81 -3.08 4.99
CA ALA A 67 46.75 -2.59 5.87
C ALA A 67 47.31 -1.98 7.16
N GLN A 68 48.41 -2.54 7.68
CA GLN A 68 49.13 -2.03 8.84
C GLN A 68 49.71 -0.63 8.57
N ASP A 69 50.38 -0.44 7.43
CA ASP A 69 50.95 0.84 7.02
C ASP A 69 49.86 1.92 6.90
N LEU A 70 48.74 1.61 6.24
CA LEU A 70 47.62 2.53 6.14
C LEU A 70 47.04 2.88 7.52
N ARG A 71 46.88 1.90 8.41
CA ARG A 71 46.32 2.12 9.74
C ARG A 71 47.18 3.09 10.56
N ASP A 72 48.49 2.90 10.53
CA ASP A 72 49.40 3.64 11.39
C ASP A 72 49.78 5.01 10.78
N ASN A 73 49.88 5.10 9.45
CA ASN A 73 50.39 6.30 8.77
C ASN A 73 49.33 7.14 8.03
N GLU A 74 48.20 6.55 7.61
CA GLU A 74 47.16 7.25 6.85
C GLU A 74 45.86 7.48 7.62
N PHE A 75 45.54 6.60 8.56
CA PHE A 75 44.35 6.68 9.41
C PHE A 75 44.74 6.89 10.87
N ASN A 76 45.58 7.88 11.15
CA ASN A 76 45.95 8.29 12.50
C ASN A 76 45.28 9.60 12.90
N GLY A 77 45.43 9.97 14.19
CA GLY A 77 44.74 11.11 14.79
C GLY A 77 44.93 12.45 14.06
N SER A 78 46.09 12.68 13.43
CA SER A 78 46.39 13.93 12.74
C SER A 78 45.72 14.06 11.37
N LYS A 79 45.28 12.95 10.77
CA LYS A 79 44.63 12.90 9.45
C LYS A 79 43.11 12.72 9.51
N ILE A 80 42.52 12.67 10.71
CA ILE A 80 41.07 12.45 10.91
C ILE A 80 40.24 13.47 10.13
N TYR A 81 40.55 14.76 10.25
CA TYR A 81 39.75 15.83 9.64
C TYR A 81 39.83 15.82 8.11
N GLU A 82 40.98 15.47 7.53
CA GLU A 82 41.13 15.34 6.08
C GLU A 82 40.27 14.20 5.54
N PHE A 83 40.31 13.04 6.22
CA PHE A 83 39.48 11.91 5.84
C PHE A 83 37.99 12.20 6.01
N GLN A 84 37.58 12.78 7.15
CA GLN A 84 36.19 13.17 7.40
C GLN A 84 35.68 14.20 6.38
N GLY A 85 36.50 15.18 6.00
CA GLY A 85 36.17 16.14 4.95
C GLY A 85 35.91 15.47 3.59
N SER A 86 36.62 14.37 3.28
CA SER A 86 36.40 13.60 2.06
C SER A 86 35.11 12.76 2.03
N LEU A 87 34.37 12.68 3.15
CA LEU A 87 33.10 11.93 3.24
C LEU A 87 31.88 12.75 2.80
N GLN A 88 32.01 14.06 2.56
CA GLN A 88 30.86 14.92 2.26
C GLN A 88 30.07 14.45 1.03
N GLU A 89 30.75 14.21 -0.08
CA GLU A 89 30.13 13.75 -1.32
C GLU A 89 29.48 12.35 -1.20
N PRO A 90 30.15 11.29 -0.70
CA PRO A 90 29.51 10.00 -0.54
C PRO A 90 28.34 10.03 0.45
N MET A 91 28.37 10.89 1.47
CA MET A 91 27.23 11.09 2.37
C MET A 91 26.02 11.70 1.64
N ILE A 92 26.23 12.73 0.82
CA ILE A 92 25.14 13.34 0.02
C ILE A 92 24.54 12.30 -0.94
N VAL A 93 25.38 11.48 -1.56
CA VAL A 93 24.93 10.39 -2.44
C VAL A 93 24.13 9.34 -1.66
N ALA A 94 24.58 8.94 -0.47
CA ALA A 94 23.88 7.99 0.38
C ALA A 94 22.50 8.52 0.81
N GLN A 95 22.44 9.78 1.24
CA GLN A 95 21.19 10.44 1.62
C GLN A 95 20.19 10.50 0.46
N LYS A 96 20.65 10.89 -0.74
CA LYS A 96 19.79 10.91 -1.94
C LYS A 96 19.25 9.53 -2.29
N ARG A 97 20.06 8.46 -2.16
CA ARG A 97 19.62 7.08 -2.41
C ARG A 97 18.53 6.65 -1.44
N GLU A 98 18.72 6.93 -0.14
CA GLU A 98 17.70 6.62 0.87
C GLU A 98 16.42 7.43 0.66
N GLN A 99 16.54 8.72 0.33
CA GLN A 99 15.39 9.54 -0.01
C GLN A 99 14.61 8.98 -1.21
N ASN A 100 15.30 8.69 -2.33
CA ASN A 100 14.66 8.10 -3.51
C ASN A 100 13.99 6.75 -3.20
N LYS A 101 14.60 5.95 -2.32
CA LYS A 101 14.04 4.67 -1.89
C LYS A 101 12.76 4.85 -1.06
N LEU A 102 12.74 5.82 -0.15
CA LEU A 102 11.57 6.17 0.63
C LEU A 102 10.44 6.72 -0.26
N GLU A 103 10.76 7.61 -1.21
CA GLU A 103 9.79 8.13 -2.19
C GLU A 103 9.19 7.00 -3.02
N LYS A 104 10.00 6.05 -3.49
CA LYS A 104 9.52 4.88 -4.23
C LYS A 104 8.60 4.00 -3.38
N GLN A 105 8.98 3.76 -2.11
CA GLN A 105 8.16 2.98 -1.19
C GLN A 105 6.82 3.66 -0.90
N GLN A 106 6.80 4.98 -0.77
CA GLN A 106 5.56 5.75 -0.60
C GLN A 106 4.66 5.64 -1.83
N GLN A 107 5.21 5.80 -3.04
CA GLN A 107 4.45 5.65 -4.29
C GLN A 107 3.86 4.24 -4.45
N GLU A 108 4.66 3.21 -4.14
CA GLU A 108 4.19 1.81 -4.16
C GLU A 108 3.06 1.57 -3.15
N ALA A 109 3.16 2.16 -1.94
CA ALA A 109 2.12 2.05 -0.92
C ALA A 109 0.82 2.76 -1.33
N GLU A 110 0.92 3.97 -1.90
CA GLU A 110 -0.24 4.72 -2.40
C GLU A 110 -0.97 3.98 -3.53
N GLU A 111 -0.23 3.38 -4.46
CA GLU A 111 -0.82 2.60 -5.55
C GLU A 111 -1.50 1.33 -5.02
N GLN A 112 -0.88 0.65 -4.06
CA GLN A 112 -1.47 -0.52 -3.41
C GLN A 112 -2.75 -0.16 -2.65
N GLU A 113 -2.79 1.00 -1.98
CA GLU A 113 -3.99 1.48 -1.29
C GLU A 113 -5.13 1.76 -2.26
N LYS A 114 -4.84 2.45 -3.38
CA LYS A 114 -5.84 2.69 -4.46
C LYS A 114 -6.39 1.39 -5.04
N GLN A 115 -5.51 0.40 -5.26
CA GLN A 115 -5.93 -0.90 -5.77
C GLN A 115 -6.77 -1.67 -4.76
N ASN A 116 -6.40 -1.64 -3.47
CA ASN A 116 -7.17 -2.27 -2.39
C ASN A 116 -8.56 -1.64 -2.26
N PHE A 117 -8.65 -0.31 -2.30
CA PHE A 117 -9.90 0.43 -2.31
C PHE A 117 -10.79 0.03 -3.50
N ALA A 118 -10.23 0.01 -4.71
CA ALA A 118 -10.93 -0.42 -5.91
C ALA A 118 -11.48 -1.85 -5.78
N ASN A 119 -10.66 -2.77 -5.28
CA ASN A 119 -11.06 -4.17 -5.08
C ASN A 119 -12.19 -4.31 -4.06
N GLN A 120 -12.17 -3.56 -2.96
CA GLN A 120 -13.24 -3.59 -1.96
C GLN A 120 -14.59 -3.12 -2.53
N ILE A 121 -14.60 -2.06 -3.34
CA ILE A 121 -15.81 -1.59 -4.03
C ILE A 121 -16.30 -2.64 -5.03
N LYS A 122 -15.40 -3.20 -5.86
CA LYS A 122 -15.74 -4.24 -6.84
C LYS A 122 -16.35 -5.48 -6.18
N THR A 123 -15.71 -6.00 -5.14
CA THR A 123 -16.20 -7.18 -4.41
C THR A 123 -17.58 -6.92 -3.82
N THR A 124 -17.75 -5.81 -3.09
CA THR A 124 -19.03 -5.49 -2.45
C THR A 124 -20.14 -5.26 -3.46
N THR A 125 -19.83 -4.59 -4.58
CA THR A 125 -20.79 -4.36 -5.67
C THR A 125 -21.21 -5.68 -6.32
N SER A 126 -20.26 -6.59 -6.55
CA SER A 126 -20.52 -7.89 -7.16
C SER A 126 -21.36 -8.78 -6.24
N GLU A 127 -21.02 -8.86 -4.95
CA GLU A 127 -21.79 -9.58 -3.94
C GLU A 127 -23.25 -9.10 -3.88
N LEU A 128 -23.46 -7.77 -3.85
CA LEU A 128 -24.81 -7.20 -3.83
C LEU A 128 -25.55 -7.44 -5.16
N PHE A 129 -24.85 -7.34 -6.30
CA PHE A 129 -25.44 -7.58 -7.60
C PHE A 129 -25.91 -9.04 -7.74
N GLU A 130 -25.10 -10.01 -7.36
CA GLU A 130 -25.45 -11.43 -7.32
C GLU A 130 -26.66 -11.68 -6.40
N HIS A 131 -26.64 -11.12 -5.19
CA HIS A 131 -27.77 -11.22 -4.26
C HIS A 131 -29.08 -10.65 -4.83
N LEU A 132 -29.00 -9.55 -5.59
CA LEU A 132 -30.16 -8.95 -6.26
C LEU A 132 -30.65 -9.79 -7.44
N ASN A 133 -29.75 -10.50 -8.14
CA ASN A 133 -30.12 -11.45 -9.19
C ASN A 133 -30.92 -12.62 -8.62
N ASP A 134 -30.46 -13.20 -7.53
CA ASP A 134 -31.16 -14.30 -6.86
C ASP A 134 -32.57 -13.88 -6.43
N LYS A 135 -32.71 -12.68 -5.85
CA LYS A 135 -34.02 -12.14 -5.47
C LYS A 135 -34.93 -11.87 -6.65
N LEU A 136 -34.40 -11.43 -7.80
CA LEU A 136 -35.19 -11.26 -9.00
C LEU A 136 -35.68 -12.61 -9.53
N ALA A 137 -34.83 -13.65 -9.50
CA ALA A 137 -35.21 -15.01 -9.88
C ALA A 137 -36.31 -15.56 -8.97
N ASP A 138 -36.20 -15.36 -7.65
CA ASP A 138 -37.22 -15.76 -6.67
C ASP A 138 -38.58 -15.08 -6.91
N GLU A 139 -38.58 -13.82 -7.35
CA GLU A 139 -39.77 -13.07 -7.72
C GLU A 139 -40.30 -13.44 -9.13
N GLY A 140 -39.65 -14.39 -9.83
CA GLY A 140 -40.05 -14.90 -11.13
C GLY A 140 -39.61 -14.03 -12.30
N PHE A 141 -38.54 -13.24 -12.16
CA PHE A 141 -37.92 -12.51 -13.25
C PHE A 141 -36.70 -13.23 -13.80
N ILE A 142 -36.55 -13.24 -15.13
CA ILE A 142 -35.41 -13.83 -15.82
C ILE A 142 -34.81 -12.83 -16.81
N PHE A 143 -33.50 -12.90 -17.04
CA PHE A 143 -32.83 -12.11 -18.07
C PHE A 143 -32.85 -12.86 -19.40
N THR A 144 -33.38 -12.23 -20.44
CA THR A 144 -33.36 -12.71 -21.82
C THR A 144 -32.51 -11.79 -22.69
N GLU A 145 -32.30 -12.16 -23.96
CA GLU A 145 -31.62 -11.29 -24.95
C GLU A 145 -32.31 -9.94 -25.15
N GLN A 146 -33.61 -9.82 -24.81
CA GLN A 146 -34.36 -8.56 -24.89
C GLN A 146 -34.35 -7.76 -23.57
N GLY A 147 -33.72 -8.28 -22.51
CA GLY A 147 -33.66 -7.65 -21.19
C GLY A 147 -34.42 -8.42 -20.12
N LEU A 148 -34.91 -7.72 -19.09
CA LEU A 148 -35.60 -8.35 -17.95
C LEU A 148 -37.04 -8.74 -18.32
N ALA A 149 -37.33 -10.04 -18.34
CA ALA A 149 -38.65 -10.61 -18.58
C ALA A 149 -39.29 -11.12 -17.28
N SER A 150 -40.62 -11.05 -17.21
CA SER A 150 -41.43 -11.62 -16.11
C SER A 150 -41.99 -12.98 -16.52
N LEU A 151 -41.94 -13.97 -15.63
CA LEU A 151 -42.60 -15.27 -15.81
C LEU A 151 -44.10 -15.24 -15.44
N HIS A 152 -44.57 -14.14 -14.85
CA HIS A 152 -45.99 -13.97 -14.50
C HIS A 152 -46.81 -13.59 -15.73
N LYS A 153 -47.99 -14.21 -15.88
CA LYS A 153 -48.90 -13.98 -17.02
C LYS A 153 -49.50 -12.56 -17.10
N ASN A 154 -49.46 -11.82 -15.98
CA ASN A 154 -49.88 -10.43 -15.91
C ASN A 154 -48.62 -9.56 -15.81
N ASP A 155 -48.38 -8.71 -16.81
CA ASP A 155 -47.22 -7.81 -16.89
C ASP A 155 -47.24 -6.67 -15.85
N GLU A 156 -48.20 -6.65 -14.92
CA GLU A 156 -48.28 -5.63 -13.87
C GLU A 156 -47.27 -5.90 -12.76
N ARG A 157 -46.21 -5.07 -12.74
CA ARG A 157 -45.20 -5.09 -11.69
C ARG A 157 -45.74 -4.43 -10.42
N THR A 158 -45.60 -5.11 -9.29
CA THR A 158 -45.91 -4.48 -8.01
C THR A 158 -44.91 -3.36 -7.69
N PRO A 159 -45.27 -2.37 -6.85
CA PRO A 159 -44.33 -1.35 -6.40
C PRO A 159 -43.09 -1.93 -5.70
N LYS A 160 -43.20 -3.11 -5.07
CA LYS A 160 -42.08 -3.82 -4.43
C LYS A 160 -41.10 -4.35 -5.48
N GLN A 161 -41.63 -5.00 -6.52
CA GLN A 161 -40.83 -5.54 -7.63
C GLN A 161 -40.14 -4.43 -8.41
N GLN A 162 -40.84 -3.33 -8.71
CA GLN A 162 -40.22 -2.20 -9.41
C GLN A 162 -39.05 -1.60 -8.62
N LYS A 163 -39.15 -1.53 -7.29
CA LYS A 163 -38.04 -1.10 -6.44
C LYS A 163 -36.85 -2.06 -6.50
N LEU A 164 -37.09 -3.37 -6.42
CA LEU A 164 -36.04 -4.39 -6.55
C LEU A 164 -35.31 -4.26 -7.89
N ILE A 165 -36.07 -4.12 -8.98
CA ILE A 165 -35.55 -3.91 -10.34
C ILE A 165 -34.67 -2.65 -10.42
N ASN A 166 -35.12 -1.53 -9.82
CA ASN A 166 -34.34 -0.29 -9.81
C ASN A 166 -32.98 -0.45 -9.09
N ARG A 167 -32.96 -1.18 -7.96
CA ARG A 167 -31.73 -1.46 -7.21
C ARG A 167 -30.79 -2.35 -8.03
N HIS A 168 -31.33 -3.41 -8.62
CA HIS A 168 -30.59 -4.31 -9.49
C HIS A 168 -29.93 -3.54 -10.64
N PHE A 169 -30.69 -2.73 -11.39
CA PHE A 169 -30.11 -1.98 -12.52
C PHE A 169 -29.02 -1.00 -12.10
N ALA A 170 -29.19 -0.34 -10.96
CA ALA A 170 -28.17 0.55 -10.42
C ALA A 170 -26.86 -0.20 -10.11
N MET A 171 -26.95 -1.38 -9.50
CA MET A 171 -25.79 -2.21 -9.19
C MET A 171 -25.18 -2.87 -10.42
N HIS A 172 -25.98 -3.33 -11.37
CA HIS A 172 -25.50 -3.84 -12.66
C HIS A 172 -24.68 -2.79 -13.42
N GLN A 173 -25.20 -1.56 -13.55
CA GLN A 173 -24.49 -0.47 -14.22
C GLN A 173 -23.16 -0.14 -13.53
N LEU A 174 -23.14 -0.15 -12.20
CA LEU A 174 -21.90 0.04 -11.46
C LEU A 174 -20.94 -1.11 -11.70
N HIS A 175 -21.39 -2.36 -11.52
CA HIS A 175 -20.60 -3.58 -11.69
C HIS A 175 -19.92 -3.61 -13.06
N GLU A 176 -20.68 -3.44 -14.14
CA GLU A 176 -20.16 -3.43 -15.50
C GLU A 176 -19.14 -2.32 -15.74
N ARG A 177 -19.30 -1.16 -15.09
CA ARG A 177 -18.39 -0.03 -15.22
C ARG A 177 -17.04 -0.28 -14.56
N ILE A 178 -17.01 -1.01 -13.44
CA ILE A 178 -15.82 -1.11 -12.59
C ILE A 178 -15.12 -2.47 -12.64
N LYS A 179 -15.78 -3.54 -13.13
CA LYS A 179 -15.28 -4.92 -13.03
C LYS A 179 -13.85 -5.13 -13.55
N ASP A 180 -13.51 -4.51 -14.67
CA ASP A 180 -12.21 -4.68 -15.34
C ASP A 180 -11.16 -3.62 -14.93
N LYS A 181 -11.49 -2.73 -13.99
CA LYS A 181 -10.61 -1.64 -13.57
C LYS A 181 -9.68 -2.05 -12.44
N THR A 182 -8.39 -1.70 -12.56
CA THR A 182 -7.39 -1.89 -11.49
C THR A 182 -7.53 -0.84 -10.40
N THR A 183 -7.75 0.41 -10.78
CA THR A 183 -7.98 1.57 -9.89
C THR A 183 -9.23 2.32 -10.33
N LEU A 184 -9.83 3.09 -9.43
CA LEU A 184 -11.07 3.83 -9.70
C LEU A 184 -10.80 5.33 -9.77
N ASP A 185 -11.41 5.98 -10.76
CA ASP A 185 -11.38 7.43 -10.90
C ASP A 185 -12.53 8.10 -10.13
N ASP A 186 -12.49 9.44 -10.00
CA ASP A 186 -13.55 10.22 -9.34
C ASP A 186 -14.95 9.99 -9.96
N GLY A 187 -15.00 9.70 -11.26
CA GLY A 187 -16.23 9.40 -11.97
C GLY A 187 -16.82 8.04 -11.56
N ASP A 188 -15.97 7.06 -11.30
CA ASP A 188 -16.35 5.74 -10.78
C ASP A 188 -16.84 5.85 -9.33
N ILE A 189 -16.15 6.62 -8.49
CA ILE A 189 -16.57 6.88 -7.11
C ILE A 189 -17.96 7.53 -7.10
N LYS A 190 -18.17 8.56 -7.92
CA LYS A 190 -19.49 9.19 -8.08
C LYS A 190 -20.55 8.26 -8.66
N ALA A 191 -20.17 7.28 -9.48
CA ALA A 191 -21.09 6.25 -9.95
C ALA A 191 -21.49 5.32 -8.80
N ALA A 192 -20.53 4.91 -7.96
CA ALA A 192 -20.79 4.08 -6.79
C ALA A 192 -21.71 4.78 -5.78
N GLU A 193 -21.46 6.05 -5.48
CA GLU A 193 -22.33 6.86 -4.60
C GLU A 193 -23.77 6.98 -5.15
N ARG A 194 -23.92 7.18 -6.46
CA ARG A 194 -25.24 7.25 -7.11
C ARG A 194 -25.97 5.91 -7.07
N ALA A 195 -25.26 4.81 -7.29
CA ALA A 195 -25.84 3.47 -7.22
C ALA A 195 -26.30 3.13 -5.80
N LEU A 196 -25.47 3.44 -4.80
CA LEU A 196 -25.81 3.33 -3.38
C LEU A 196 -27.05 4.15 -3.02
N LYS A 197 -27.07 5.44 -3.40
CA LYS A 197 -28.22 6.32 -3.16
C LYS A 197 -29.50 5.79 -3.81
N THR A 198 -29.39 5.24 -5.02
CA THR A 198 -30.52 4.61 -5.71
C THR A 198 -31.03 3.40 -4.93
N CYS A 199 -30.13 2.58 -4.38
CA CYS A 199 -30.50 1.44 -3.54
C CYS A 199 -31.27 1.88 -2.29
N LEU A 200 -30.73 2.84 -1.55
CA LEU A 200 -31.33 3.36 -0.31
C LEU A 200 -32.71 3.99 -0.57
N ASN A 201 -32.85 4.81 -1.63
CA ASN A 201 -34.12 5.44 -1.98
C ASN A 201 -35.21 4.42 -2.38
N ASN A 202 -34.81 3.26 -2.90
CA ASN A 202 -35.71 2.17 -3.25
C ASN A 202 -35.97 1.21 -2.08
N LYS A 203 -35.66 1.60 -0.84
CA LYS A 203 -35.99 0.88 0.42
C LYS A 203 -35.52 -0.59 0.38
N PRO A 204 -34.21 -0.84 0.55
CA PRO A 204 -33.65 -2.18 0.51
C PRO A 204 -34.17 -3.02 1.68
N GLU A 205 -34.28 -4.34 1.49
CA GLU A 205 -34.70 -5.23 2.56
C GLU A 205 -33.56 -5.52 3.54
N TRP A 206 -33.89 -6.09 4.71
CA TRP A 206 -32.92 -6.44 5.75
C TRP A 206 -31.76 -7.30 5.25
N SER A 207 -32.01 -8.23 4.32
CA SER A 207 -30.98 -9.07 3.71
C SER A 207 -29.92 -8.28 2.93
N GLU A 208 -30.27 -7.10 2.42
CA GLU A 208 -29.39 -6.27 1.57
C GLU A 208 -28.52 -5.30 2.40
N ARG A 209 -28.91 -5.04 3.65
CA ARG A 209 -28.25 -4.06 4.53
C ARG A 209 -26.76 -4.34 4.76
N PRO A 210 -26.29 -5.59 4.98
CA PRO A 210 -24.87 -5.85 5.20
C PRO A 210 -23.98 -5.43 4.02
N PHE A 211 -24.43 -5.67 2.78
CA PHE A 211 -23.67 -5.30 1.58
C PHE A 211 -23.62 -3.78 1.39
N LEU A 212 -24.77 -3.11 1.57
CA LEU A 212 -24.84 -1.65 1.47
C LEU A 212 -23.99 -0.97 2.55
N GLN A 213 -23.93 -1.54 3.76
CA GLN A 213 -23.07 -1.03 4.82
C GLN A 213 -21.59 -1.16 4.44
N LYS A 214 -21.14 -2.31 3.95
CA LYS A 214 -19.76 -2.48 3.45
C LYS A 214 -19.44 -1.41 2.39
N LEU A 215 -20.35 -1.16 1.45
CA LEU A 215 -20.12 -0.19 0.38
C LEU A 215 -20.02 1.25 0.93
N VAL A 216 -20.85 1.60 1.92
CA VAL A 216 -20.75 2.88 2.64
C VAL A 216 -19.42 3.00 3.37
N ASP A 217 -19.00 1.98 4.10
CA ASP A 217 -17.77 2.00 4.90
C ASP A 217 -16.55 2.24 4.02
N VAL A 218 -16.50 1.57 2.87
CA VAL A 218 -15.43 1.75 1.88
C VAL A 218 -15.47 3.16 1.29
N LEU A 219 -16.63 3.61 0.76
CA LEU A 219 -16.76 4.92 0.12
C LEU A 219 -16.51 6.10 1.07
N SER A 220 -16.85 5.93 2.35
CA SER A 220 -16.61 6.96 3.37
C SER A 220 -15.19 6.93 3.91
N VAL A 221 -14.33 5.98 3.49
CA VAL A 221 -13.02 5.74 4.08
C VAL A 221 -13.13 5.56 5.62
N GLY A 222 -14.24 4.96 6.06
CA GLY A 222 -14.58 4.83 7.48
C GLY A 222 -15.06 6.11 8.18
N MET A 223 -15.26 7.24 7.48
CA MET A 223 -15.86 8.44 8.05
C MET A 223 -17.38 8.32 8.11
N THR A 224 -17.86 7.81 9.24
CA THR A 224 -19.26 7.63 9.69
C THR A 224 -20.18 8.87 9.59
N ALA A 225 -19.68 10.04 9.19
CA ALA A 225 -20.44 11.28 9.06
C ALA A 225 -21.45 11.26 7.91
N LEU A 226 -21.12 10.62 6.78
CA LEU A 226 -22.05 10.50 5.64
C LEU A 226 -23.25 9.60 5.99
N TYR A 227 -23.03 8.57 6.82
CA TYR A 227 -24.08 7.67 7.31
C TYR A 227 -25.05 8.37 8.27
N ARG A 228 -24.55 9.16 9.23
CA ARG A 228 -25.42 9.92 10.15
C ARG A 228 -26.32 10.92 9.41
N ALA A 229 -25.83 11.55 8.35
CA ALA A 229 -26.63 12.48 7.55
C ALA A 229 -27.70 11.76 6.70
N PHE A 230 -27.41 10.57 6.17
CA PHE A 230 -28.34 9.80 5.34
C PHE A 230 -29.41 9.06 6.17
N ASN A 231 -29.05 8.52 7.34
CA ASN A 231 -29.94 7.74 8.19
C ASN A 231 -30.53 8.52 9.37
N SER A 232 -30.26 9.82 9.55
CA SER A 232 -30.85 10.58 10.68
C SER A 232 -32.37 10.47 10.72
N LYS A 233 -33.03 10.37 9.56
CA LYS A 233 -34.48 10.16 9.50
C LYS A 233 -34.92 8.74 9.88
N GLU A 234 -34.11 7.71 9.61
CA GLU A 234 -34.40 6.33 9.99
C GLU A 234 -34.17 6.11 11.49
N THR A 235 -33.10 6.68 12.05
CA THR A 235 -32.83 6.67 13.50
C THR A 235 -33.88 7.45 14.29
N GLU A 236 -34.34 8.60 13.78
CA GLU A 236 -35.40 9.40 14.41
C GLU A 236 -36.78 8.70 14.30
N LEU A 237 -37.01 7.90 13.25
CA LEU A 237 -38.21 7.06 13.11
C LEU A 237 -38.16 5.83 14.03
N GLU A 238 -37.02 5.18 14.17
CA GLU A 238 -36.82 4.08 15.12
C GLU A 238 -36.97 4.55 16.58
N GLU A 239 -36.46 5.75 16.92
CA GLU A 239 -36.70 6.35 18.24
C GLU A 239 -38.19 6.64 18.48
N LYS A 240 -38.90 7.21 17.50
CA LYS A 240 -40.35 7.47 17.60
C LYS A 240 -41.17 6.17 17.69
N LEU A 241 -40.77 5.10 16.99
CA LEU A 241 -41.37 3.77 17.10
C LEU A 241 -41.08 3.12 18.45
N SER A 242 -39.83 3.20 18.94
CA SER A 242 -39.45 2.65 20.24
C SER A 242 -40.14 3.38 21.42
N ASN A 243 -40.38 4.69 21.29
CA ASN A 243 -41.11 5.48 22.28
C ASN A 243 -42.63 5.30 22.21
N SER A 244 -43.19 4.97 21.04
CA SER A 244 -44.63 4.65 20.89
C SER A 244 -44.97 3.19 21.22
N LEU A 245 -43.98 2.29 21.22
CA LEU A 245 -44.11 0.88 21.62
C LEU A 245 -43.82 0.62 23.11
N LYS A 246 -43.46 1.64 23.90
CA LYS A 246 -43.49 1.55 25.37
C LYS A 246 -44.94 1.78 25.82
N PRO A 247 -45.70 0.74 26.22
CA PRO A 247 -47.01 0.98 26.82
C PRO A 247 -46.81 1.81 28.08
N GLY A 248 -47.68 2.79 28.28
CA GLY A 248 -47.69 3.63 29.47
C GLY A 248 -47.54 2.80 30.74
N GLN A 249 -46.55 3.14 31.54
CA GLN A 249 -46.53 2.82 32.96
C GLN A 249 -46.49 4.16 33.70
N GLY A 250 -47.63 4.52 34.29
CA GLY A 250 -47.82 5.69 35.16
C GLY A 250 -48.62 6.81 34.52
#